data_AF-A0A972M9V0-F1
#
_entry.id   AF-A0A972M9V0-F1
#
_cell.length_a   1.000
_cell.length_b   1.000
_cell.length_c   1.000
_cell.angle_alpha   90.00
_cell.angle_beta   90.00
_cell.angle_gamma   90.00
#
_symmetry.space_group_name_H-M   'P 1'
#
loop_
_entity.id
_entity.type
_entity.pdbx_description
1 polymer ?
#
loop_
_entity_poly.entity_id
_entity_poly.type
_entity_poly.pdbx_seq_one_letter_code
_entity_poly.pdbx_strand_id
1 'polypeptide(L)' 'MKKTKLLYEGKAKKIWETNNKDYLIAEFKDSLTAFNGEKKDEAKGKGALNNKISAILFEYLEDKGINTH' A
#
# COMPACT_ATOMS: atom_id res chain seq x y z
N MET A 1 -12.44 -10.27 -0.64
CA MET A 1 -11.19 -10.69 -1.34
C MET A 1 -10.26 -11.34 -0.33
N LYS A 2 -9.59 -12.44 -0.68
CA LYS A 2 -8.61 -13.12 0.19
C LYS A 2 -7.21 -12.97 -0.42
N LYS A 3 -6.20 -12.62 0.39
CA LYS A 3 -4.78 -12.66 -0.01
C LYS A 3 -4.38 -14.11 -0.28
N THR A 4 -3.65 -14.34 -1.37
CA THR A 4 -3.15 -15.68 -1.73
C THR A 4 -1.63 -15.71 -1.70
N LYS A 5 -0.96 -15.22 -2.74
CA LYS A 5 0.50 -15.27 -2.91
C LYS A 5 1.11 -13.88 -2.80
N LEU A 6 2.23 -13.75 -2.09
CA LEU A 6 3.05 -12.53 -2.11
C LEU A 6 3.76 -12.44 -3.47
N LEU A 7 3.47 -11.39 -4.23
CA LEU A 7 4.13 -11.12 -5.52
C LEU A 7 5.42 -10.35 -5.34
N TYR A 8 5.36 -9.31 -4.52
CA TYR A 8 6.45 -8.36 -4.37
C TYR A 8 6.40 -7.71 -2.98
N GLU A 9 7.57 -7.52 -2.39
CA GLU A 9 7.74 -6.72 -1.19
C GLU A 9 8.72 -5.57 -1.44
N GLY A 10 8.21 -4.35 -1.33
CA GLY A 10 9.00 -3.13 -1.39
C GLY A 10 9.34 -2.59 -0.01
N LYS A 11 9.94 -1.39 0.04
CA LYS A 11 10.31 -0.72 1.30
C LYS A 11 9.11 -0.42 2.20
N ALA A 12 7.97 -0.03 1.61
CA ALA A 12 6.79 0.43 2.35
C ALA A 12 5.52 -0.42 2.16
N LYS A 13 5.48 -1.30 1.16
CA LYS A 13 4.27 -2.07 0.81
C LYS A 13 4.61 -3.52 0.43
N LYS A 14 3.68 -4.43 0.69
CA LYS A 14 3.62 -5.79 0.15
C LYS A 14 2.47 -5.87 -0.85
N ILE A 15 2.70 -6.47 -2.01
CA ILE A 15 1.68 -6.67 -3.04
C ILE A 15 1.33 -8.15 -3.08
N TRP A 16 0.06 -8.46 -2.86
CA TRP A 16 -0.47 -9.81 -2.82
C TRP A 16 -1.41 -10.05 -4.00
N GLU A 17 -1.33 -11.23 -4.59
CA GLU A 17 -2.41 -11.78 -5.40
C GLU A 17 -3.68 -11.96 -4.54
N THR A 18 -4.82 -12.00 -5.22
CA THR A 18 -6.08 -12.40 -4.60
C THR A 18 -6.68 -13.62 -5.29
N ASN A 19 -7.79 -14.10 -4.74
CA ASN A 19 -8.60 -15.14 -5.39
C ASN A 19 -9.31 -14.66 -6.67
N ASN A 20 -9.26 -13.36 -7.00
CA ASN A 20 -9.67 -12.81 -8.28
C ASN A 20 -8.43 -12.30 -9.04
N LYS A 21 -8.27 -12.74 -10.30
CA LYS A 21 -7.09 -12.43 -11.12
C LYS A 21 -6.98 -10.96 -11.53
N ASP A 22 -8.08 -10.22 -11.50
CA ASP A 22 -8.11 -8.81 -11.88
C ASP A 22 -7.77 -7.87 -10.71
N TYR A 23 -7.60 -8.41 -9.50
CA TYR A 23 -7.36 -7.62 -8.29
C TYR A 23 -6.10 -8.03 -7.54
N LEU A 24 -5.40 -7.02 -7.02
CA LEU A 24 -4.28 -7.15 -6.12
C LEU A 24 -4.60 -6.49 -4.77
N ILE A 25 -3.94 -6.95 -3.70
CA ILE A 25 -3.98 -6.28 -2.40
C ILE A 25 -2.64 -5.61 -2.12
N ALA A 26 -2.65 -4.29 -1.98
CA ALA A 26 -1.53 -3.50 -1.50
C ALA A 26 -1.59 -3.35 0.03
N GLU A 27 -0.72 -4.05 0.75
CA GLU A 27 -0.58 -3.96 2.20
C GLU A 27 0.51 -2.97 2.59
N PHE A 28 0.15 -1.91 3.29
CA PHE A 28 1.08 -0.90 3.80
C PHE A 28 1.78 -1.39 5.07
N LYS A 29 3.10 -1.18 5.12
CA LYS A 29 3.95 -1.55 6.26
C LYS A 29 4.17 -0.38 7.21
N ASP A 30 4.41 -0.73 8.47
CA ASP A 30 4.84 0.20 9.52
C ASP A 30 6.32 0.61 9.37
N SER A 31 7.05 0.00 8.42
CA SER A 31 8.44 0.31 8.13
C SER A 31 8.63 1.75 7.63
N LEU A 32 9.61 2.43 8.18
CA LEU A 32 10.15 3.72 7.74
C LEU A 32 11.51 3.48 7.09
N THR A 33 11.76 4.18 5.98
CA THR A 33 13.09 4.19 5.36
C THR A 33 13.44 5.60 4.94
N ALA A 34 14.67 6.03 5.19
CA ALA A 34 15.23 7.29 4.70
C ALA A 34 16.62 7.05 4.08
N PHE A 35 17.15 8.04 3.37
CA PHE A 35 18.49 7.99 2.74
C PHE A 35 18.68 6.73 1.89
N ASN A 36 17.78 6.52 0.91
CA ASN A 36 17.78 5.32 0.06
C ASN A 36 17.72 3.96 0.79
N GLY A 37 17.32 3.94 2.06
CA GLY A 37 17.23 2.73 2.87
C GLY A 37 18.44 2.49 3.77
N GLU A 38 19.38 3.43 3.85
CA GLU A 38 20.46 3.43 4.84
C GLU A 38 19.89 3.56 6.26
N LYS A 39 18.84 4.38 6.44
CA LYS A 39 18.11 4.48 7.71
C LYS A 39 16.81 3.69 7.60
N LYS A 40 16.61 2.75 8.53
CA LYS A 40 15.40 1.95 8.65
C LYS A 40 14.90 2.00 10.09
N ASP A 41 13.59 2.11 10.24
CA ASP A 41 12.92 2.12 11.55
C ASP A 41 11.50 1.56 11.40
N GLU A 42 10.79 1.40 12.50
CA GLU A 42 9.38 1.02 12.51
C GLU A 42 8.56 2.02 13.31
N ALA A 43 7.44 2.47 12.73
CA ALA A 43 6.47 3.30 13.41
C ALA A 43 5.14 2.57 13.43
N LYS A 44 4.78 2.04 14.61
CA LYS A 44 3.54 1.29 14.82
C LYS A 44 2.32 2.10 14.35
N GLY A 45 1.49 1.51 13.50
CA GLY A 45 0.27 2.12 12.98
C GLY A 45 0.48 3.01 11.75
N LYS A 46 1.71 3.27 11.32
CA LYS A 46 2.00 4.04 10.10
C LYS A 46 1.36 3.42 8.86
N GLY A 47 1.39 2.10 8.72
CA GLY A 47 0.83 1.39 7.59
C GLY A 47 -0.68 1.59 7.49
N ALA A 48 -1.39 1.46 8.61
CA ALA A 48 -2.83 1.72 8.68
C ALA A 48 -3.18 3.18 8.36
N LEU A 49 -2.41 4.13 8.93
CA LEU A 49 -2.60 5.56 8.66
C LEU A 49 -2.39 5.90 7.18
N ASN A 50 -1.30 5.42 6.58
CA ASN A 50 -1.01 5.65 5.18
C ASN A 50 -2.04 5.02 4.25
N ASN A 51 -2.54 3.82 4.58
CA ASN A 51 -3.64 3.21 3.83
C ASN A 51 -4.87 4.12 3.85
N LYS A 52 -5.28 4.59 5.03
CA LYS A 52 -6.44 5.49 5.16
C LYS A 52 -6.26 6.81 4.40
N ILE A 53 -5.09 7.42 4.49
CA ILE A 53 -4.78 8.65 3.74
C ILE A 53 -4.83 8.38 2.23
N SER A 54 -4.19 7.30 1.76
CA SER A 54 -4.21 6.93 0.33
C SER A 54 -5.62 6.68 -0.19
N ALA A 55 -6.47 5.98 0.57
CA ALA A 55 -7.87 5.75 0.19
C ALA A 55 -8.64 7.07 -0.01
N ILE A 56 -8.56 7.98 0.96
CA ILE A 56 -9.20 9.31 0.88
C ILE A 56 -8.70 10.10 -0.34
N LEU A 57 -7.38 10.04 -0.61
CA LEU A 57 -6.80 10.75 -1.76
C LEU A 57 -7.23 10.14 -3.09
N PHE A 58 -7.34 8.82 -3.21
CA PHE A 58 -7.82 8.20 -4.44
C PHE A 58 -9.30 8.49 -4.69
N GLU A 59 -10.15 8.37 -3.68
CA GLU A 59 -11.57 8.79 -3.77
C GLU A 59 -11.68 10.26 -4.23
N TYR A 60 -10.90 11.15 -3.64
CA TYR A 60 -10.89 12.57 -4.05
C TYR A 60 -10.45 12.77 -5.50
N LEU A 61 -9.47 12.00 -6.00
CA LEU A 61 -9.00 12.11 -7.38
C LEU A 61 -10.05 11.57 -8.36
N GLU A 62 -10.69 10.44 -8.04
CA GLU A 62 -11.77 9.85 -8.83
C GLU A 62 -12.96 10.81 -8.94
N ASP A 63 -13.33 11.49 -7.84
CA ASP A 63 -14.37 12.54 -7.80
C ASP A 63 -14.05 13.74 -8.72
N LYS A 64 -12.77 13.94 -9.07
CA LYS A 64 -12.31 14.95 -10.03
C LYS A 64 -12.14 14.41 -11.44
N GLY A 65 -12.56 13.18 -11.70
CA GLY A 65 -12.47 12.52 -13.01
C GLY A 65 -11.05 12.04 -13.33
N ILE A 66 -10.16 11.96 -12.35
CA ILE A 66 -8.79 11.45 -12.53
C ILE A 66 -8.81 9.96 -12.27
N ASN A 67 -8.55 9.17 -13.30
CA ASN A 67 -8.54 7.72 -13.18
C ASN A 67 -7.38 7.23 -12.30
N THR A 68 -7.68 6.32 -11.38
CA THR A 68 -6.72 5.66 -10.50
C THR A 68 -6.68 4.15 -10.83
N HIS A 69 -5.86 3.40 -10.09
CA HIS A 69 -5.69 1.95 -10.33
C HIS A 69 -6.72 1.13 -9.57
#